data_AF-A0A6C7N8A2-F1
#
_entry.id   AF-A0A6C7N8A2-F1
#
_cell.length_a   1.000
_cell.length_b   1.000
_cell.length_c   1.000
_cell.angle_alpha   90.00
_cell.angle_beta   90.00
_cell.angle_gamma   90.00
#
_symmetry.space_group_name_H-M   'P 1'
#
loop_
_entity.id
_entity.type
_entity.pdbx_description
1 polymer ?
#
loop_
_entity_poly.entity_id
_entity_poly.type
_entity_poly.pdbx_seq_one_letter_code
_entity_poly.pdbx_strand_id
1 'polypeptide(L)'
;LFFAGCSVSGMITADHNGKMYWVPADCPRYKYFYNEPDKLICTDSNGIETGRILYPADEQQIANYRYEQQRQDEISQRNMEQLRQNTENLKEINRHFYENFMPKRHDVYIHY
;
A
#
# COMPACT_ATOMS: atom_id res chain seq x y z
N LEU A 1 -7.80 32.55 6.05
CA LEU A 1 -7.37 31.77 4.88
C LEU A 1 -7.83 30.34 5.10
N PHE A 2 -8.42 29.69 4.10
CA PHE A 2 -8.89 28.30 4.18
C PHE A 2 -8.14 27.46 3.16
N PHE A 3 -7.62 26.33 3.59
CA PHE A 3 -6.98 25.36 2.71
C PHE A 3 -7.76 24.05 2.77
N ALA A 4 -7.85 23.36 1.63
CA ALA A 4 -8.60 22.12 1.48
C ALA A 4 -7.67 20.98 1.07
N GLY A 5 -7.75 19.85 1.75
CA GLY A 5 -7.09 18.60 1.36
C GLY A 5 -8.11 17.58 0.84
N CYS A 6 -7.70 16.76 -0.14
CA CYS A 6 -8.44 15.54 -0.51
C CYS A 6 -7.98 14.41 0.43
N SER A 7 -8.92 13.63 0.96
CA SER A 7 -8.59 12.52 1.85
C SER A 7 -9.15 11.20 1.33
N VAL A 8 -8.35 10.15 1.50
CA VAL A 8 -8.76 8.75 1.35
C VAL A 8 -9.00 8.21 2.75
N SER A 9 -10.00 7.33 2.91
CA SER A 9 -10.27 6.70 4.20
C SER A 9 -9.00 6.03 4.75
N GLY A 10 -8.64 6.36 5.99
CA GLY A 10 -7.44 5.84 6.63
C GLY A 10 -6.68 6.90 7.43
N MET A 11 -5.48 6.54 7.88
CA MET A 11 -4.58 7.49 8.53
C MET A 11 -3.89 8.37 7.50
N ILE A 12 -3.96 9.68 7.71
CA ILE A 12 -3.21 10.69 6.94
C ILE A 12 -2.33 11.51 7.87
N THR A 13 -1.26 12.09 7.33
CA THR A 13 -0.51 13.16 8.01
C THR A 13 -0.93 14.47 7.38
N ALA A 14 -1.31 15.45 8.18
CA ALA A 14 -1.73 16.75 7.68
C ALA A 14 -0.52 17.69 7.51
N ASP A 15 -0.35 18.26 6.32
CA ASP A 15 0.84 19.06 5.98
C ASP A 15 1.00 20.33 6.82
N HIS A 16 -0.10 20.91 7.30
CA HIS A 16 -0.08 22.20 7.99
C HIS A 16 0.43 22.12 9.44
N ASN A 17 0.36 20.95 10.08
CA ASN A 17 0.83 20.76 11.47
C ASN A 17 1.64 19.47 11.69
N GLY A 18 1.81 18.62 10.69
CA GLY A 18 2.55 17.36 10.76
C GLY A 18 1.90 16.28 11.64
N LYS A 19 0.66 16.49 12.09
CA LYS A 19 -0.04 15.52 12.95
C LYS A 19 -0.79 14.49 12.12
N MET A 20 -0.95 13.30 12.69
CA MET A 20 -1.72 12.23 12.06
C MET A 20 -3.19 12.32 12.43
N TYR A 21 -4.06 11.99 11.49
CA TYR A 21 -5.51 12.01 11.64
C TYR A 21 -6.11 10.73 11.05
N TRP A 22 -7.13 10.18 11.72
CA TRP A 22 -7.97 9.15 11.11
C TRP A 22 -9.08 9.81 10.30
N VAL A 23 -9.06 9.62 8.99
CA VAL A 23 -10.10 10.10 8.09
C VAL A 23 -11.08 8.95 7.81
N PRO A 24 -12.37 9.12 8.12
CA PRO A 24 -13.40 8.17 7.75
C PRO A 24 -13.80 8.32 6.27
N ALA A 25 -14.39 7.27 5.69
CA ALA A 25 -14.75 7.23 4.26
C ALA A 25 -15.75 8.30 3.80
N ASP A 26 -16.56 8.83 4.73
CA ASP A 26 -17.53 9.90 4.51
C ASP A 26 -16.94 11.31 4.71
N CYS A 27 -15.62 11.42 4.81
CA CYS A 27 -14.89 12.69 4.83
C CYS A 27 -13.96 12.75 3.60
N PRO A 28 -14.50 13.07 2.41
CA PRO A 28 -13.70 13.09 1.18
C PRO A 28 -12.75 14.29 1.13
N ARG A 29 -13.07 15.35 1.87
CA ARG A 29 -12.28 16.57 1.98
C ARG A 29 -12.34 17.09 3.39
N TYR A 30 -11.35 17.91 3.75
CA TYR A 30 -11.33 18.63 5.01
C TYR A 30 -10.82 20.05 4.83
N LYS A 31 -11.26 20.94 5.73
CA LYS A 31 -10.76 22.30 5.90
C LYS A 31 -10.16 22.45 7.29
N TYR A 32 -9.23 23.38 7.44
CA TYR A 32 -8.69 23.78 8.73
C TYR A 32 -8.55 25.29 8.80
N PHE A 33 -8.40 25.78 10.01
CA PHE A 33 -8.15 27.19 10.27
C PHE A 33 -6.86 27.36 11.07
N TYR A 34 -6.13 28.45 10.81
CA TYR A 34 -4.87 28.71 11.50
C TYR A 34 -5.00 29.00 13.00
N ASN A 35 -6.17 29.44 13.46
CA ASN A 35 -6.44 29.68 14.88
C ASN A 35 -6.72 28.37 15.65
N GLU A 36 -7.16 27.32 14.95
CA GLU A 36 -7.39 25.98 15.50
C GLU A 36 -6.73 24.94 14.58
N PRO A 37 -5.39 24.92 14.48
CA PRO A 37 -4.70 24.10 13.49
C PRO A 37 -4.89 22.60 13.74
N ASP A 38 -5.22 22.19 14.96
CA ASP A 38 -5.43 20.78 15.27
C ASP A 38 -6.79 20.25 14.84
N LYS A 39 -7.69 21.13 14.40
CA LYS A 39 -9.07 20.79 14.07
C LYS A 39 -9.26 20.72 12.56
N LEU A 40 -9.63 19.55 12.07
CA LEU A 40 -10.05 19.37 10.68
C LEU A 40 -11.58 19.28 10.61
N ILE A 41 -12.20 20.09 9.76
CA ILE A 41 -13.64 20.06 9.51
C ILE A 41 -13.88 19.33 8.20
N CYS A 42 -14.59 18.22 8.25
CA CYS A 42 -14.95 17.46 7.08
C CYS A 42 -15.90 18.25 6.18
N THR A 43 -15.66 18.17 4.88
CA THR A 43 -16.51 18.72 3.86
C THR A 43 -16.85 17.69 2.81
N ASP A 44 -18.03 17.80 2.21
CA ASP A 44 -18.40 17.01 1.05
C ASP A 44 -17.55 17.38 -0.19
N SER A 45 -17.82 16.71 -1.31
CA SER A 45 -17.19 16.98 -2.60
C SER A 45 -17.49 18.37 -3.18
N ASN A 46 -18.43 19.11 -2.60
CA ASN A 46 -18.78 20.48 -2.98
C ASN A 46 -18.17 21.52 -2.02
N GLY A 47 -17.47 21.07 -0.97
CA GLY A 47 -16.88 21.94 0.04
C GLY A 47 -17.87 22.42 1.11
N ILE A 48 -19.05 21.79 1.21
CA ILE A 48 -20.04 22.03 2.27
C ILE A 48 -19.63 21.24 3.51
N GLU A 49 -19.63 21.91 4.67
CA GLU A 49 -19.28 21.27 5.94
C GLU A 49 -20.30 20.20 6.31
N THR A 50 -19.81 19.01 6.67
CA THR A 50 -20.67 17.90 7.08
C THR A 50 -21.00 17.95 8.58
N GLY A 51 -20.40 18.89 9.32
CA GLY A 51 -20.46 18.98 10.78
C GLY A 51 -19.55 18.00 11.51
N ARG A 52 -18.87 17.10 10.80
CA ARG A 52 -17.86 16.21 11.39
C ARG A 52 -16.55 16.93 11.57
N ILE A 53 -15.98 16.75 12.77
CA ILE A 53 -14.67 17.29 13.15
C ILE A 53 -13.73 16.12 13.41
N LEU A 54 -12.53 16.19 12.85
CA LEU A 54 -11.43 15.27 13.15
C LEU A 54 -10.41 15.98 14.04
N TYR A 55 -9.92 15.21 15.01
CA TYR A 55 -8.84 15.61 15.91
C TYR A 55 -7.61 14.75 15.63
N PRO A 56 -6.42 15.19 16.06
CA PRO A 56 -5.21 14.41 15.93
C PRO A 56 -5.41 13.04 16.57
N ALA A 57 -4.93 12.01 15.90
CA ALA A 57 -4.92 10.66 16.44
C ALA A 57 -4.04 10.60 17.68
N ASP A 58 -4.49 9.84 18.69
CA ASP A 58 -3.70 9.61 19.89
C ASP A 58 -2.51 8.67 19.62
N GLU A 59 -1.58 8.60 20.58
CA GLU A 59 -0.37 7.78 20.45
C GLU A 59 -0.68 6.30 20.25
N GLN A 60 -1.76 5.80 20.84
CA GLN A 60 -2.16 4.40 20.72
C GLN A 60 -2.68 4.10 19.31
N GLN A 61 -3.50 4.98 18.74
CA GLN A 61 -3.98 4.89 17.36
C GLN A 61 -2.82 4.92 16.37
N ILE A 62 -1.85 5.82 16.57
CA ILE A 62 -0.64 5.91 15.74
C ILE A 62 0.20 4.63 15.86
N ALA A 63 0.41 4.14 17.09
CA ALA A 63 1.18 2.92 17.32
C ALA A 63 0.52 1.69 16.66
N ASN A 64 -0.80 1.55 16.80
CA ASN A 64 -1.55 0.47 16.18
C ASN A 64 -1.45 0.52 14.65
N TYR A 65 -1.61 1.71 14.06
CA TYR A 65 -1.47 1.88 12.61
C TYR A 65 -0.08 1.50 12.11
N ARG A 66 0.98 1.94 12.80
CA ARG A 66 2.37 1.61 12.44
C ARG A 66 2.65 0.11 12.58
N TYR A 67 2.13 -0.51 13.63
CA TYR A 67 2.24 -1.95 13.83
C TYR A 67 1.55 -2.73 12.70
N GLU A 68 0.34 -2.31 12.31
CA GLU A 68 -0.37 -2.92 11.19
C GLU A 68 0.38 -2.76 9.87
N GLN A 69 0.93 -1.58 9.57
CA GLN A 69 1.76 -1.38 8.38
C GLN A 69 2.97 -2.32 8.36
N GLN A 70 3.73 -2.37 9.46
CA GLN A 70 4.90 -3.26 9.55
C GLN A 70 4.51 -4.73 9.33
N ARG A 71 3.41 -5.16 9.95
CA ARG A 71 2.91 -6.52 9.76
C ARG A 71 2.55 -6.81 8.31
N GLN A 72 1.91 -5.88 7.60
CA GLN A 72 1.57 -6.06 6.19
C GLN A 72 2.82 -6.09 5.31
N ASP A 73 3.82 -5.25 5.59
CA ASP A 73 5.09 -5.25 4.86
C ASP A 73 5.82 -6.58 5.04
N GLU A 74 5.86 -7.14 6.25
CA GLU A 74 6.44 -8.46 6.51
C GLU A 74 5.70 -9.59 5.79
N ILE A 75 4.37 -9.52 5.71
CA ILE A 75 3.57 -10.49 4.95
C ILE A 75 3.87 -10.37 3.46
N SER A 76 3.92 -9.14 2.94
CA SER A 76 4.26 -8.87 1.53
C SER A 76 5.64 -9.40 1.17
N GLN A 77 6.65 -9.13 1.99
CA GLN A 77 8.01 -9.64 1.79
C GLN A 77 8.08 -11.16 1.80
N ARG A 78 7.40 -11.82 2.74
CA ARG A 78 7.32 -13.29 2.79
C ARG A 78 6.65 -13.87 1.55
N ASN A 79 5.57 -13.26 1.08
CA ASN A 79 4.87 -13.71 -0.13
C ASN A 79 5.73 -13.54 -1.37
N MET A 80 6.47 -12.42 -1.50
CA MET A 80 7.40 -12.23 -2.60
C MET A 80 8.53 -13.26 -2.58
N GLU A 81 9.08 -13.58 -1.41
CA GLU A 81 10.13 -14.59 -1.29
C GLU A 81 9.61 -15.99 -1.64
N GLN A 82 8.40 -16.35 -1.20
CA GLN A 82 7.77 -17.62 -1.60
C GLN A 82 7.54 -17.70 -3.11
N LEU A 83 7.06 -16.62 -3.74
CA LEU A 83 6.90 -16.56 -5.19
C LEU A 83 8.23 -16.72 -5.93
N ARG A 84 9.30 -16.10 -5.42
CA ARG A 84 10.65 -16.22 -5.96
C ARG A 84 11.14 -17.67 -5.90
N GLN A 85 11.01 -18.32 -4.74
CA GLN A 85 11.40 -19.71 -4.56
C GLN A 85 10.60 -20.66 -5.46
N ASN A 86 9.28 -20.48 -5.55
CA ASN A 86 8.43 -21.27 -6.44
C ASN A 86 8.83 -21.11 -7.91
N THR A 87 9.18 -19.89 -8.32
CA THR A 87 9.63 -19.61 -9.69
C THR A 87 10.96 -20.29 -10.00
N GLU A 88 11.92 -20.26 -9.09
CA GLU A 88 13.19 -20.97 -9.26
C GLU A 88 13.01 -22.50 -9.32
N ASN A 89 12.17 -23.06 -8.44
CA ASN A 89 11.84 -24.49 -8.47
C ASN A 89 11.20 -24.89 -9.80
N LEU A 90 10.30 -24.09 -10.36
CA LEU A 90 9.68 -24.35 -11.66
C LEU A 90 10.68 -24.29 -12.81
N LYS A 91 11.65 -23.36 -12.78
CA LYS A 91 12.73 -23.31 -13.77
C LYS A 91 13.58 -24.57 -13.72
N GLU A 92 13.91 -25.04 -12.52
CA GLU A 92 14.69 -26.25 -12.33
C GLU A 92 13.95 -27.50 -12.82
N ILE A 93 12.67 -27.64 -12.48
CA ILE A 93 11.80 -28.72 -12.99
C ILE A 93 11.75 -28.69 -14.53
N ASN A 94 11.54 -27.51 -15.12
CA ASN A 94 11.53 -27.36 -16.58
C ASN A 94 12.88 -27.74 -17.19
N ARG A 95 14.01 -27.28 -16.62
CA ARG A 95 15.35 -27.64 -17.08
C ARG A 95 15.54 -29.16 -17.11
N HIS A 96 15.21 -29.84 -16.00
CA HIS A 96 15.30 -31.30 -15.92
C HIS A 96 14.36 -32.02 -16.88
N PHE A 97 13.17 -31.47 -17.15
CA PHE A 97 12.28 -32.00 -18.17
C PHE A 97 12.92 -31.92 -19.57
N TYR A 98 13.46 -30.75 -19.95
CA TYR A 98 14.12 -30.59 -21.25
C TYR A 98 15.37 -31.47 -21.38
N GLU A 99 16.19 -31.58 -20.35
CA GLU A 99 17.41 -32.42 -20.37
C GLU A 99 17.12 -33.91 -20.55
N ASN A 100 16.05 -34.42 -19.92
CA ASN A 100 15.74 -35.85 -19.91
C ASN A 100 14.80 -36.29 -21.04
N PHE A 101 13.94 -35.40 -21.54
CA PHE A 101 12.85 -35.77 -22.44
C PHE A 101 12.90 -35.10 -23.82
N MET A 102 13.81 -34.15 -24.07
CA MET A 102 14.05 -33.72 -25.46
C MET A 102 15.04 -34.63 -26.17
N PRO A 103 14.71 -35.11 -27.39
CA PRO A 103 15.64 -35.86 -28.20
C PRO A 103 16.84 -34.97 -28.50
N LYS A 104 18.04 -35.39 -28.06
CA LYS A 104 19.30 -34.80 -28.54
C LYS A 104 19.27 -34.91 -30.06
N ARG A 105 19.31 -33.77 -30.77
CA ARG A 105 19.46 -33.77 -32.23
C ARG A 105 20.74 -34.53 -32.53
N HIS A 106 20.61 -35.74 -33.07
CA HIS A 106 21.73 -36.45 -33.64
C HIS A 106 21.94 -35.82 -35.01
N ASP A 107 23.06 -35.12 -35.20
CA ASP A 107 23.49 -34.70 -36.52
C ASP A 107 23.72 -35.97 -37.36
N VAL A 108 22.78 -36.25 -38.26
CA VAL A 108 22.90 -37.35 -39.22
C VAL A 108 23.91 -36.92 -40.27
N TYR A 109 25.17 -37.32 -40.10
CA TYR A 109 26.17 -37.25 -41.16
C TYR A 109 25.81 -38.27 -42.24
N ILE A 110 25.18 -37.80 -43.32
CA ILE A 110 25.00 -38.59 -44.54
C ILE A 110 26.34 -38.56 -45.28
N HIS A 111 27.08 -39.68 -45.24
CA HIS A 111 28.20 -39.90 -46.13
C HIS A 111 27.67 -40.25 -47.53
N TYR A 112 28.06 -39.44 -48.52
CA TYR A 112 27.84 -39.67 -49.95
C TYR A 112 28.75 -40.77 -50.51
#